data_AF-A0A4Q0PHN5-F1
#
_entry.id   AF-A0A4Q0PHN5-F1
#
_cell.length_a   1.000
_cell.length_b   1.000
_cell.length_c   1.000
_cell.angle_alpha   90.00
_cell.angle_beta   90.00
_cell.angle_gamma   90.00
#
_symmetry.space_group_name_H-M   'P 1'
#
loop_
_entity.id
_entity.type
_entity.pdbx_description
1 polymer ?
#
loop_
_entity_poly.entity_id
_entity_poly.type
_entity_poly.pdbx_seq_one_letter_code
_entity_poly.pdbx_strand_id
1 'polypeptide(L)' 'MVNTLFHKIIEDDRHTNVTVIVENKIEHRVFNDYESGFLVPKDKKQYQKLNDYLSYLKLLENDEINNTISILESIIFKM' A
#
# COMPACT_ATOMS: atom_id res chain seq x y z
N MET A 1 11.37 -7.67 -10.85
CA MET A 1 11.37 -6.20 -10.60
C MET A 1 9.94 -5.71 -10.52
N VAL A 2 9.65 -4.67 -9.72
CA VAL A 2 8.30 -4.11 -9.52
C VAL A 2 7.62 -3.77 -10.85
N ASN A 3 8.38 -3.22 -11.80
CA ASN A 3 7.85 -2.85 -13.12
C ASN A 3 7.26 -4.03 -13.89
N THR A 4 7.90 -5.20 -13.85
CA THR A 4 7.38 -6.40 -14.53
C THR A 4 6.08 -6.89 -13.91
N LEU A 5 5.96 -6.83 -12.57
CA LEU A 5 4.73 -7.19 -11.89
C LEU A 5 3.62 -6.18 -12.19
N PHE A 6 3.96 -4.89 -12.20
CA PHE A 6 3.01 -3.83 -12.51
C PHE A 6 2.45 -3.94 -13.94
N HIS A 7 3.28 -4.26 -14.93
CA HIS A 7 2.80 -4.53 -16.30
C HIS A 7 1.82 -5.70 -16.34
N LYS A 8 2.11 -6.80 -15.63
CA LYS A 8 1.16 -7.92 -15.50
C LYS A 8 -0.15 -7.51 -14.85
N ILE A 9 -0.10 -6.61 -13.87
CA ILE A 9 -1.31 -6.04 -13.25
C ILE A 9 -2.07 -5.22 -14.29
N ILE A 10 -1.42 -4.36 -15.07
CA ILE A 10 -2.11 -3.55 -16.11
C ILE A 10 -2.84 -4.43 -17.14
N GLU A 11 -2.22 -5.53 -17.55
CA GLU A 11 -2.75 -6.44 -18.59
C GLU A 11 -3.83 -7.41 -18.09
N ASP A 12 -4.09 -7.44 -16.79
CA ASP A 12 -5.06 -8.36 -16.18
C ASP A 12 -6.50 -7.98 -16.52
N ASP A 13 -7.27 -8.95 -17.02
CA ASP A 13 -8.64 -8.76 -17.53
C ASP A 13 -9.70 -8.59 -16.42
N ARG A 14 -9.35 -8.87 -15.16
CA ARG A 14 -10.27 -8.78 -14.02
C ARG A 14 -10.53 -7.35 -13.55
N HIS A 15 -9.77 -6.37 -14.03
CA HIS A 15 -9.97 -4.95 -13.70
C HIS A 15 -9.66 -4.04 -14.88
N THR A 16 -10.04 -2.77 -14.76
CA THR A 16 -9.76 -1.73 -15.76
C THR A 16 -9.31 -0.45 -15.08
N ASN A 17 -8.74 0.49 -15.84
CA ASN A 17 -8.33 1.82 -15.36
C ASN A 17 -7.28 1.81 -14.23
N VAL A 18 -6.32 0.87 -14.31
CA VAL A 18 -5.18 0.83 -13.38
C VAL A 18 -4.42 2.16 -13.45
N THR A 19 -4.33 2.86 -12.32
CA THR A 19 -3.70 4.17 -12.21
C THR A 19 -2.53 4.11 -11.23
N VAL A 20 -1.38 4.64 -11.65
CA VAL A 20 -0.23 4.81 -10.74
C VAL A 20 -0.53 5.96 -9.79
N ILE A 21 -0.49 5.69 -8.48
CA ILE A 21 -0.73 6.70 -7.45
C ILE A 21 0.59 7.26 -6.92
N VAL A 22 1.61 6.40 -6.76
CA VAL A 22 2.95 6.75 -6.27
C VAL A 22 3.98 5.92 -7.02
N GLU A 23 5.05 6.58 -7.47
CA GLU A 23 6.26 5.93 -8.00
C GLU A 23 7.48 6.59 -7.34
N ASN A 24 8.08 5.86 -6.39
CA ASN A 24 9.26 6.32 -5.66
C ASN A 24 10.40 5.31 -5.83
N LYS A 25 11.63 5.80 -5.65
CA LYS A 25 12.80 4.93 -5.60
C LYS A 25 12.76 4.11 -4.30
N ILE A 26 12.88 2.79 -4.42
CA ILE A 26 12.90 1.91 -3.24
C ILE A 26 14.31 1.89 -2.67
N GLU A 27 14.59 2.77 -1.71
CA GLU A 27 15.87 2.77 -0.99
C GLU A 27 15.85 1.74 0.15
N HIS A 28 14.72 1.61 0.84
CA HIS A 28 14.52 0.67 1.94
C HIS A 28 13.15 -0.01 1.86
N ARG A 29 13.07 -1.29 2.25
CA ARG A 29 11.83 -2.06 2.23
C ARG A 29 11.02 -1.80 3.50
N VAL A 30 10.04 -0.90 3.39
CA VAL A 30 9.20 -0.43 4.51
C VAL A 30 8.24 -1.51 5.02
N PHE A 31 7.72 -2.35 4.13
CA PHE A 31 6.75 -3.41 4.46
C PHE A 31 7.40 -4.79 4.62
N ASN A 32 8.56 -4.86 5.29
CA ASN A 32 9.29 -6.12 5.43
C ASN A 32 8.56 -7.16 6.30
N ASP A 33 7.90 -6.69 7.36
CA ASP A 33 7.21 -7.53 8.35
C ASP A 33 5.70 -7.57 8.14
N TYR A 34 5.23 -7.06 7.00
CA TYR A 34 3.82 -7.04 6.64
C TYR A 34 3.52 -8.13 5.62
N GLU A 35 2.66 -9.08 5.99
CA GLU A 35 2.16 -10.09 5.06
C GLU A 35 1.29 -9.42 3.99
N SER A 36 1.79 -9.39 2.75
CA SER A 36 1.07 -8.82 1.61
C SER A 36 -0.22 -9.59 1.31
N GLY A 37 -1.31 -8.88 1.05
CA GLY A 37 -2.60 -9.45 0.68
C GLY A 37 -3.59 -8.40 0.19
N PHE A 38 -4.78 -8.84 -0.22
CA PHE A 38 -5.87 -7.95 -0.63
C PHE A 38 -6.67 -7.47 0.58
N LEU A 39 -6.83 -6.16 0.71
CA LEU A 39 -7.76 -5.58 1.67
C LEU A 39 -9.17 -5.66 1.11
N VAL A 40 -10.01 -6.45 1.76
CA VAL A 40 -11.44 -6.57 1.41
C VAL A 40 -12.24 -5.64 2.33
N PRO A 41 -13.07 -4.71 1.81
CA PRO A 41 -13.82 -3.71 2.60
C PRO A 41 -14.60 -4.26 3.81
N LYS A 42 -15.02 -5.52 3.74
CA LYS A 42 -15.85 -6.15 4.78
C LYS A 42 -15.04 -6.80 5.91
N ASP A 43 -13.71 -6.90 5.78
CA ASP A 43 -12.86 -7.57 6.76
C ASP A 43 -12.22 -6.59 7.75
N LYS A 44 -12.95 -6.31 8.83
CA LYS A 44 -12.49 -5.43 9.92
C LYS A 44 -11.15 -5.84 10.54
N LYS A 45 -10.82 -7.15 10.57
CA LYS A 45 -9.58 -7.63 11.18
C LYS A 45 -8.38 -7.26 10.31
N GLN A 46 -8.52 -7.36 8.99
CA GLN A 46 -7.46 -6.95 8.06
C GLN A 46 -7.22 -5.44 8.11
N TYR A 47 -8.28 -4.62 8.20
CA TYR A 47 -8.12 -3.18 8.40
C TYR A 47 -7.41 -2.83 9.70
N GLN A 48 -7.75 -3.51 10.80
CA GLN A 48 -7.06 -3.27 12.07
C GLN A 48 -5.56 -3.62 11.96
N LYS A 49 -5.22 -4.79 11.39
CA LYS A 49 -3.83 -5.21 11.18
C LYS A 49 -3.04 -4.19 10.35
N LEU A 50 -3.65 -3.65 9.30
CA LEU A 50 -3.02 -2.60 8.50
C LEU A 50 -2.84 -1.30 9.30
N ASN A 51 -3.88 -0.82 9.97
CA ASN A 51 -3.83 0.41 10.75
C ASN A 51 -2.79 0.35 11.86
N ASP A 52 -2.69 -0.79 12.55
CA ASP A 52 -1.66 -1.03 13.57
C ASP A 52 -0.26 -0.95 12.96
N TYR A 53 -0.07 -1.55 11.78
CA TYR A 53 1.21 -1.52 11.07
C TYR A 53 1.58 -0.12 10.59
N LEU A 54 0.65 0.62 9.98
CA LEU A 54 0.87 2.00 9.55
C LEU A 54 1.18 2.91 10.75
N SER A 55 0.51 2.68 11.89
CA SER A 55 0.77 3.41 13.13
C SER A 55 2.17 3.12 13.68
N TYR A 56 2.64 1.87 13.63
CA TYR A 56 4.01 1.51 13.95
C TYR A 56 5.03 2.21 13.06
N LEU A 57 4.79 2.23 11.74
CA LEU A 57 5.70 2.89 10.80
C LEU A 57 5.80 4.41 11.01
N LYS A 58 4.72 5.08 11.42
CA LYS A 58 4.74 6.51 11.76
C LYS A 58 5.69 6.85 12.91
N LEU A 59 5.94 5.90 13.83
CA LEU A 59 6.90 6.07 14.94
C LEU A 59 8.36 6.11 14.47
N LEU A 60 8.64 5.72 13.21
CA LEU A 60 9.99 5.77 12.64
C LEU A 60 10.40 7.19 12.19
N GLU A 61 9.48 8.16 12.26
CA GLU A 61 9.71 9.59 11.95
C GLU A 61 10.41 9.83 10.60
N ASN A 62 10.11 9.00 9.60
CA ASN A 62 10.65 9.14 8.25
C ASN A 62 9.63 9.83 7.33
N ASP A 63 10.00 10.97 6.76
CA ASP A 63 9.11 11.82 5.95
C ASP A 63 8.56 11.12 4.69
N GLU A 64 9.38 10.32 4.01
CA GLU A 64 8.97 9.59 2.81
C GLU A 64 7.94 8.49 3.15
N ILE A 65 8.19 7.78 4.25
CA ILE A 65 7.25 6.79 4.80
C ILE A 65 5.94 7.49 5.19
N ASN A 66 6.01 8.61 5.91
CA ASN A 66 4.84 9.37 6.35
C ASN A 66 3.98 9.88 5.17
N ASN A 67 4.61 10.34 4.10
CA ASN A 67 3.90 10.74 2.88
C ASN A 67 3.19 9.54 2.24
N THR A 68 3.89 8.42 2.10
CA THR A 68 3.30 7.18 1.56
C THR A 68 2.12 6.70 2.39
N ILE A 69 2.22 6.74 3.72
CA ILE A 69 1.13 6.35 4.64
C ILE A 69 -0.06 7.29 4.48
N SER A 70 0.17 8.61 4.36
CA SER A 70 -0.91 9.60 4.20
C SER A 70 -1.73 9.38 2.92
N ILE A 71 -1.06 8.96 1.83
CA ILE A 71 -1.72 8.59 0.58
C ILE A 71 -2.57 7.33 0.77
N LEU A 72 -2.03 6.30 1.43
CA LEU A 72 -2.76 5.05 1.71
C LEU A 72 -4.00 5.31 2.58
N GLU A 73 -3.87 6.09 3.65
CA GLU A 73 -4.99 6.46 4.53
C GLU A 73 -6.07 7.21 3.77
N SER A 74 -5.69 8.10 2.86
CA SER A 74 -6.62 8.86 2.01
C SER A 74 -7.39 7.96 1.03
N ILE A 75 -6.78 6.88 0.54
CA ILE A 75 -7.45 5.88 -0.31
C ILE A 75 -8.41 5.04 0.54
N ILE A 76 -7.95 4.53 1.67
CA ILE A 76 -8.74 3.71 2.59
C ILE A 76 -9.97 4.46 3.08
N PHE A 77 -9.84 5.75 3.39
CA PHE A 77 -10.97 6.58 3.81
C PHE A 77 -12.06 6.73 2.74
N LYS A 78 -11.72 6.56 1.46
CA LYS A 78 -12.67 6.64 0.34
C LYS A 78 -13.32 5.30 -0.02
N MET A 79 -12.89 4.19 0.60
CA MET A 79 -13.44 2.83 0.40
C MET A 79 -14.65 2.59 1.30
#